data_AF-A0A350CDQ3-F1
#
_entry.id   AF-A0A350CDQ3-F1
#
_cell.length_a   1.000
_cell.length_b   1.000
_cell.length_c   1.000
_cell.angle_alpha   90.00
_cell.angle_beta   90.00
_cell.angle_gamma   90.00
#
_symmetry.space_group_name_H-M   'P 1'
#
loop_
_entity.id
_entity.type
_entity.pdbx_description
1 polymer ?
#
loop_
_entity_poly.entity_id
_entity_poly.type
_entity_poly.pdbx_seq_one_letter_code
_entity_poly.pdbx_strand_id
1 'polypeptide(L)'
;MERFLVEESENEGVGWRESQGGRAIGSLSFPFCHVKNSAEQPAGPVLHTESISMQSSAETVAQYLQELPADRREFMETLRQVIADSIDPRFVETMQYGMITWVIPKDIYPPGYHCKPADCVPFLSLGSQKKAVSIYLMNVYYDKTLEKRLREGWESAGLRLDLGKACLRVRKVSETALPVLAEIVGATTLDAYLEHYVGVLAKGKKSASAGK
;
A
#
# COMPACT_ATOMS: atom_id res chain seq x y z
N MET A 1 -28.18 31.16 -22.02
CA MET A 1 -27.31 32.31 -21.74
C MET A 1 -27.28 32.46 -20.23
N GLU A 2 -26.46 31.66 -19.55
CA GLU A 2 -26.26 31.77 -18.10
C GLU A 2 -24.84 31.31 -17.81
N ARG A 3 -24.00 32.30 -17.47
CA ARG A 3 -22.61 32.15 -17.01
C ARG A 3 -22.68 31.90 -15.51
N PHE A 4 -22.23 30.73 -15.07
CA PHE A 4 -21.84 30.51 -13.68
C PHE A 4 -20.32 30.69 -13.59
N LEU A 5 -19.90 31.84 -13.08
CA LEU A 5 -18.53 32.11 -12.64
C LEU A 5 -18.42 31.62 -11.20
N VAL A 6 -17.46 30.73 -10.93
CA VAL A 6 -17.05 30.37 -9.57
C VAL A 6 -15.65 30.93 -9.38
N GLU A 7 -15.55 31.82 -8.38
CA GLU A 7 -14.35 32.49 -7.88
C GLU A 7 -13.33 31.49 -7.34
N GLU A 8 -12.06 31.72 -7.69
CA GLU A 8 -10.87 31.15 -7.08
C GLU A 8 -10.60 31.84 -5.72
N SER A 9 -10.44 31.04 -4.66
CA SER A 9 -9.88 31.51 -3.39
C SER A 9 -8.53 30.83 -3.16
N GLU A 10 -7.45 31.60 -3.31
CA GLU A 10 -6.08 31.24 -2.97
C GLU A 10 -5.94 31.03 -1.46
N ASN A 11 -5.32 29.92 -1.06
CA ASN A 11 -5.02 29.60 0.34
C ASN A 11 -3.50 29.56 0.52
N GLU A 12 -2.94 30.63 1.11
CA GLU A 12 -1.53 30.76 1.47
C GLU A 12 -1.21 29.93 2.72
N GLY A 13 -0.31 28.95 2.56
CA GLY A 13 0.17 28.05 3.61
C GLY A 13 1.41 28.58 4.32
N VAL A 14 1.17 29.05 5.54
CA VAL A 14 2.07 29.56 6.58
C VAL A 14 3.35 28.72 6.80
N GLY A 15 4.47 29.44 6.94
CA GLY A 15 5.83 28.93 7.13
C GLY A 15 6.13 28.28 8.49
N TRP A 16 7.06 27.34 8.45
CA TRP A 16 7.56 26.57 9.59
C TRP A 16 8.62 27.35 10.37
N ARG A 17 8.42 27.44 11.70
CA ARG A 17 9.33 28.06 12.67
C ARG A 17 10.23 26.97 13.29
N GLU A 18 11.53 27.05 13.03
CA GLU A 18 12.57 26.30 13.74
C GLU A 18 12.84 26.89 15.12
N SER A 19 12.92 26.04 16.14
CA SER A 19 13.35 26.38 17.50
C SER A 19 14.68 25.69 17.82
N GLN A 20 15.77 26.46 17.82
CA GLN A 20 17.08 26.06 18.31
C GLN A 20 17.15 26.31 19.83
N GLY A 21 17.62 25.32 20.58
CA GLY A 21 17.92 25.44 22.01
C GLY A 21 19.15 24.59 22.34
N GLY A 22 20.28 25.24 22.57
CA GLY A 22 21.51 24.59 23.03
C GLY A 22 21.65 24.62 24.56
N ARG A 23 22.49 23.73 25.09
CA ARG A 23 23.59 24.10 26.01
C ARG A 23 24.54 22.93 26.26
N ALA A 24 25.81 23.29 26.33
CA ALA A 24 26.97 22.47 26.65
C ALA A 24 27.11 22.18 28.15
N ILE A 25 27.97 21.21 28.47
CA ILE A 25 28.98 21.06 29.55
C ILE A 25 29.09 19.55 29.86
N GLY A 26 30.22 18.91 30.19
CA GLY A 26 31.60 19.28 30.42
C GLY A 26 32.37 17.97 30.69
N SER A 27 33.67 17.96 30.39
CA SER A 27 34.58 16.83 30.61
C SER A 27 34.69 16.44 32.08
N LEU A 28 35.05 15.18 32.36
CA LEU A 28 36.06 14.81 33.37
C LEU A 28 36.50 13.35 33.16
N SER A 29 37.80 13.14 33.35
CA SER A 29 38.59 11.93 33.09
C SER A 29 38.93 11.19 34.40
N PHE A 30 39.58 10.02 34.25
CA PHE A 30 40.27 9.15 35.22
C PHE A 30 39.45 7.98 35.85
N PRO A 31 40.10 6.89 36.32
CA PRO A 31 40.98 5.96 35.58
C PRO A 31 40.69 4.48 35.91
N PHE A 32 41.25 3.59 35.09
CA PHE A 32 41.83 2.27 35.40
C PHE A 32 41.39 1.50 36.67
N CYS A 33 40.75 0.34 36.50
CA CYS A 33 41.14 -0.89 37.20
C CYS A 33 40.64 -2.14 36.46
N HIS A 34 41.52 -3.14 36.38
CA HIS A 34 41.36 -4.40 35.68
C HIS A 34 40.81 -5.45 36.66
N VAL A 35 39.76 -6.19 36.32
CA VAL A 35 39.53 -7.52 36.89
C VAL A 35 38.69 -8.38 35.95
N LYS A 36 39.21 -9.57 35.66
CA LYS A 36 38.53 -10.65 34.94
C LYS A 36 37.45 -11.23 35.86
N ASN A 37 36.26 -11.51 35.34
CA ASN A 37 35.57 -12.73 35.73
C ASN A 37 34.61 -13.20 34.64
N SER A 38 34.88 -14.40 34.13
CA SER A 38 33.92 -15.18 33.36
C SER A 38 32.77 -15.56 34.28
N ALA A 39 31.57 -15.10 33.94
CA ALA A 39 30.34 -15.68 34.42
C ALA A 39 29.39 -15.78 33.23
N GLU A 40 29.29 -16.99 32.71
CA GLU A 40 28.35 -17.45 31.71
C GLU A 40 26.92 -17.05 32.13
N GLN A 41 26.29 -16.18 31.35
CA GLN A 41 24.87 -15.88 31.50
C GLN A 41 24.08 -16.78 30.54
N PRO A 42 23.04 -17.51 31.00
CA PRO A 42 22.20 -18.28 30.11
C PRO A 42 21.46 -17.32 29.17
N ALA A 43 21.55 -17.61 27.87
CA ALA A 43 20.85 -16.89 26.82
C ALA A 43 19.32 -16.96 27.06
N GLY A 44 18.77 -15.93 27.69
CA GLY A 44 17.36 -15.58 27.54
C GLY A 44 17.11 -15.20 26.08
N PRO A 45 15.86 -15.34 25.58
CA PRO A 45 15.55 -15.01 24.19
C PRO A 45 15.86 -13.53 23.99
N VAL A 46 16.91 -13.27 23.23
CA VAL A 46 17.18 -11.97 22.65
C VAL A 46 15.95 -11.62 21.83
N LEU A 47 15.15 -10.68 22.34
CA LEU A 47 14.24 -9.92 21.52
C LEU A 47 15.12 -9.19 20.51
N HIS A 48 15.37 -9.85 19.39
CA HIS A 48 15.84 -9.20 18.19
C HIS A 48 14.81 -8.12 17.91
N THR A 49 15.14 -6.88 18.25
CA THR A 49 14.49 -5.73 17.65
C THR A 49 15.01 -5.72 16.23
N GLU A 50 14.48 -6.63 15.40
CA GLU A 50 14.72 -6.57 13.98
C GLU A 50 14.23 -5.20 13.53
N SER A 51 15.10 -4.51 12.80
CA SER A 51 14.72 -3.36 12.01
C SER A 51 13.46 -3.74 11.25
N ILE A 52 12.30 -3.21 11.65
CA ILE A 52 11.04 -3.36 10.93
C ILE A 52 11.24 -2.62 9.61
N SER A 53 11.80 -3.29 8.60
CA SER A 53 11.67 -2.86 7.22
C SER A 53 10.18 -2.77 6.95
N MET A 54 9.69 -1.66 6.38
CA MET A 54 8.27 -1.51 6.07
C MET A 54 7.77 -2.55 5.05
N GLN A 55 8.68 -3.29 4.44
CA GLN A 55 8.41 -4.39 3.53
C GLN A 55 8.73 -5.70 4.25
N SER A 56 7.76 -6.61 4.25
CA SER A 56 7.96 -7.99 4.70
C SER A 56 8.81 -8.74 3.67
N SER A 57 9.67 -9.63 4.16
CA SER A 57 10.45 -10.57 3.37
C SER A 57 9.72 -11.90 3.14
N ALA A 58 8.44 -12.00 3.52
CA ALA A 58 7.66 -13.21 3.35
C ALA A 58 7.53 -13.61 1.88
N GLU A 59 7.83 -14.87 1.59
CA GLU A 59 7.75 -15.42 0.23
C GLU A 59 6.34 -15.93 -0.09
N THR A 60 5.55 -16.22 0.94
CA THR A 60 4.17 -16.73 0.80
C THR A 60 3.17 -15.89 1.58
N VAL A 61 1.92 -15.89 1.12
CA VAL A 61 0.81 -15.22 1.81
C VAL A 61 0.61 -15.79 3.22
N ALA A 62 0.74 -17.11 3.38
CA ALA A 62 0.62 -17.77 4.68
C ALA A 62 1.69 -17.30 5.66
N GLN A 63 2.96 -17.22 5.23
CA GLN A 63 4.05 -16.67 6.03
C GLN A 63 3.79 -15.20 6.38
N TYR A 64 3.37 -14.40 5.39
CA TYR A 64 3.06 -12.99 5.60
C TYR A 64 2.00 -12.79 6.68
N LEU A 65 0.92 -13.58 6.67
CA LEU A 65 -0.13 -13.51 7.69
C LEU A 65 0.37 -13.95 9.06
N GLN A 66 1.26 -14.94 9.14
CA GLN A 66 1.83 -15.43 10.39
C GLN A 66 2.75 -14.39 11.07
N GLU A 67 3.46 -13.58 10.29
CA GLU A 67 4.31 -12.49 10.79
C GLU A 67 3.50 -11.34 11.44
N LEU A 68 2.19 -11.26 11.16
CA LEU A 68 1.34 -10.20 11.70
C LEU A 68 0.85 -10.52 13.12
N PRO A 69 0.70 -9.48 13.97
CA PRO A 69 -0.07 -9.55 15.20
C PRO A 69 -1.49 -10.09 14.98
N ALA A 70 -2.07 -10.80 15.96
CA ALA A 70 -3.33 -11.52 15.79
C ALA A 70 -4.50 -10.63 15.36
N ASP A 71 -4.64 -9.45 15.97
CA ASP A 71 -5.65 -8.44 15.63
C ASP A 71 -5.50 -7.95 14.18
N ARG A 72 -4.24 -7.78 13.75
CA ARG A 72 -3.92 -7.34 12.40
C ARG A 72 -4.15 -8.44 11.37
N ARG A 73 -3.84 -9.68 11.72
CA ARG A 73 -4.06 -10.86 10.88
C ARG A 73 -5.55 -11.03 10.57
N GLU A 74 -6.41 -11.00 11.59
CA GLU A 74 -7.87 -11.14 11.42
C GLU A 74 -8.43 -10.05 10.48
N PHE A 75 -7.97 -8.81 10.66
CA PHE A 75 -8.36 -7.73 9.76
C PHE A 75 -7.91 -7.98 8.31
N MET A 76 -6.67 -8.42 8.12
CA MET A 76 -6.15 -8.71 6.79
C MET A 76 -6.82 -9.90 6.13
N GLU A 77 -7.14 -10.95 6.88
CA GLU A 77 -7.90 -12.11 6.40
C GLU A 77 -9.32 -11.69 5.96
N THR A 78 -9.98 -10.83 6.72
CA THR A 78 -11.31 -10.28 6.35
C THR A 78 -11.24 -9.53 5.02
N LEU A 79 -10.26 -8.62 4.86
CA LEU A 79 -10.09 -7.87 3.61
C LEU A 79 -9.74 -8.79 2.44
N ARG A 80 -8.82 -9.73 2.66
CA ARG A 80 -8.40 -10.72 1.67
C ARG A 80 -9.58 -11.55 1.18
N GLN A 81 -10.45 -11.99 2.09
CA GLN A 81 -11.65 -12.77 1.75
C GLN A 81 -12.59 -11.95 0.87
N VAL A 82 -12.91 -10.71 1.26
CA VAL A 82 -13.77 -9.82 0.47
C VAL A 82 -13.21 -9.59 -0.93
N ILE A 83 -11.89 -9.40 -1.05
CA ILE A 83 -11.24 -9.24 -2.35
C ILE A 83 -11.34 -10.52 -3.18
N ALA A 84 -11.00 -11.67 -2.58
CA ALA A 84 -11.00 -12.96 -3.26
C ALA A 84 -12.40 -13.37 -3.77
N ASP A 85 -13.45 -13.04 -3.01
CA ASP A 85 -14.83 -13.34 -3.39
C ASP A 85 -15.37 -12.42 -4.50
N SER A 86 -14.77 -11.23 -4.67
CA SER A 86 -15.26 -10.20 -5.59
C SER A 86 -14.47 -10.11 -6.89
N ILE A 87 -13.19 -10.48 -6.86
CA ILE A 87 -12.27 -10.31 -7.99
C ILE A 87 -12.52 -11.36 -9.10
N ASP A 88 -12.22 -11.01 -10.36
CA ASP A 88 -12.22 -11.98 -11.46
C ASP A 88 -11.26 -13.15 -11.12
N PRO A 89 -11.72 -14.41 -11.13
CA PRO A 89 -10.94 -15.56 -10.66
C PRO A 89 -9.70 -15.86 -11.51
N ARG A 90 -9.56 -15.19 -12.67
CA ARG A 90 -8.35 -15.29 -13.50
C ARG A 90 -7.17 -14.49 -12.96
N PHE A 91 -7.40 -13.59 -11.99
CA PHE A 91 -6.31 -12.98 -11.23
C PHE A 91 -5.72 -13.98 -10.25
N VAL A 92 -4.39 -14.02 -10.17
CA VAL A 92 -3.68 -14.93 -9.27
C VAL A 92 -3.17 -14.16 -8.07
N GLU A 93 -3.38 -14.70 -6.88
CA GLU A 93 -2.81 -14.17 -5.64
C GLU A 93 -1.33 -14.58 -5.50
N THR A 94 -0.46 -13.61 -5.25
CA THR A 94 0.98 -13.84 -5.04
C THR A 94 1.57 -12.81 -4.06
N MET A 95 2.80 -13.05 -3.61
CA MET A 95 3.58 -12.03 -2.91
C MET A 95 4.36 -11.20 -3.92
N GLN A 96 4.13 -9.88 -3.93
CA GLN A 96 4.87 -8.94 -4.77
C GLN A 96 5.16 -7.66 -3.98
N TYR A 97 6.41 -7.19 -4.04
CA TYR A 97 6.88 -5.99 -3.33
C TYR A 97 6.64 -6.00 -1.81
N GLY A 98 6.63 -7.18 -1.18
CA GLY A 98 6.40 -7.37 0.25
C GLY A 98 4.94 -7.25 0.68
N MET A 99 3.99 -7.42 -0.26
CA MET A 99 2.55 -7.31 -0.04
C MET A 99 1.82 -8.45 -0.77
N ILE A 100 0.64 -8.81 -0.26
CA ILE A 100 -0.28 -9.70 -0.96
C ILE A 100 -0.78 -8.95 -2.19
N THR A 101 -0.64 -9.53 -3.38
CA THR A 101 -0.97 -8.86 -4.64
C THR A 101 -1.72 -9.81 -5.57
N TRP A 102 -2.80 -9.32 -6.17
CA TRP A 102 -3.51 -9.98 -7.24
C TRP A 102 -2.95 -9.51 -8.58
N VAL A 103 -2.48 -10.45 -9.39
CA VAL A 103 -1.73 -10.19 -10.61
C VAL A 103 -2.35 -10.86 -11.83
N ILE A 104 -2.06 -10.33 -13.01
CA ILE A 104 -2.26 -11.05 -14.27
C ILE A 104 -1.12 -12.06 -14.41
N PRO A 105 -1.40 -13.38 -14.45
CA PRO A 105 -0.35 -14.39 -14.60
C PRO A 105 0.32 -14.29 -15.97
N LYS A 106 1.60 -14.68 -16.04
CA LYS A 106 2.38 -14.65 -17.29
C LYS A 106 1.86 -15.60 -18.36
N ASP A 107 1.09 -16.60 -17.97
CA ASP A 107 0.41 -17.49 -18.93
C ASP A 107 -0.63 -16.73 -19.76
N ILE A 108 -1.24 -15.68 -19.20
CA ILE A 108 -2.19 -14.81 -19.90
C ILE A 108 -1.46 -13.65 -20.57
N TYR A 109 -0.47 -13.05 -19.89
CA TYR A 109 0.31 -11.94 -20.44
C TYR A 109 1.83 -12.18 -20.33
N PRO A 110 2.43 -12.90 -21.29
CA PRO A 110 3.85 -13.27 -21.26
C PRO A 110 4.84 -12.10 -21.16
N PRO A 111 4.59 -10.91 -21.75
CA PRO A 111 5.50 -9.78 -21.62
C PRO A 111 5.70 -9.27 -20.19
N GLY A 112 4.77 -9.55 -19.27
CA GLY A 112 4.88 -9.17 -17.87
C GLY A 112 4.81 -7.66 -17.61
N TYR A 113 5.28 -7.25 -16.43
CA TYR A 113 5.24 -5.84 -16.01
C TYR A 113 6.22 -4.97 -16.80
N HIS A 114 5.80 -3.78 -17.21
CA HIS A 114 6.54 -2.94 -18.14
C HIS A 114 7.87 -2.41 -17.57
N CYS A 115 7.93 -2.13 -16.26
CA CYS A 115 9.18 -1.74 -15.61
C CYS A 115 10.12 -2.93 -15.40
N LYS A 116 9.55 -4.12 -15.15
CA LYS A 116 10.28 -5.34 -14.82
C LYS A 116 9.56 -6.55 -15.45
N PRO A 117 9.92 -6.93 -16.70
CA PRO A 117 9.24 -8.00 -17.45
C PRO A 117 9.26 -9.39 -16.79
N ALA A 118 10.17 -9.58 -15.83
CA ALA A 118 10.20 -10.79 -15.02
C ALA A 118 8.95 -10.91 -14.12
N ASP A 119 8.38 -9.79 -13.68
CA ASP A 119 7.26 -9.73 -12.75
C ASP A 119 5.92 -9.82 -13.50
N CYS A 120 4.90 -10.33 -12.81
CA CYS A 120 3.51 -10.27 -13.27
C CYS A 120 2.96 -8.84 -13.18
N VAL A 121 1.90 -8.54 -13.94
CA VAL A 121 1.26 -7.21 -13.93
C VAL A 121 0.36 -7.10 -12.69
N PRO A 122 0.64 -6.18 -11.75
CA PRO A 122 -0.13 -6.03 -10.53
C PRO A 122 -1.44 -5.29 -10.79
N PHE A 123 -2.55 -5.80 -10.28
CA PHE A 123 -3.88 -5.15 -10.35
C PHE A 123 -4.31 -4.56 -9.01
N LEU A 124 -4.14 -5.33 -7.93
CA LEU A 124 -4.53 -4.93 -6.59
C LEU A 124 -3.48 -5.42 -5.59
N SER A 125 -3.07 -4.59 -4.64
CA SER A 125 -2.19 -5.01 -3.54
C SER A 125 -2.78 -4.70 -2.18
N LEU A 126 -2.57 -5.59 -1.22
CA LEU A 126 -2.97 -5.45 0.17
C LEU A 126 -1.70 -5.52 1.06
N GLY A 127 -1.38 -4.40 1.70
CA GLY A 127 -0.17 -4.25 2.49
C GLY A 127 -0.44 -3.73 3.91
N SER A 128 0.14 -4.39 4.91
CA SER A 128 0.15 -3.91 6.28
C SER A 128 1.25 -2.87 6.48
N GLN A 129 0.88 -1.61 6.67
CA GLN A 129 1.83 -0.54 7.03
C GLN A 129 1.72 -0.18 8.53
N LYS A 130 2.75 0.48 9.08
CA LYS A 130 2.87 0.78 10.52
C LYS A 130 1.61 1.36 11.18
N LYS A 131 0.82 2.18 10.48
CA LYS A 131 -0.37 2.87 11.04
C LYS A 131 -1.70 2.41 10.45
N ALA A 132 -1.70 1.79 9.29
CA ALA A 132 -2.91 1.43 8.54
C ALA A 132 -2.62 0.24 7.61
N VAL A 133 -3.67 -0.49 7.25
CA VAL A 133 -3.63 -1.39 6.10
C VAL A 133 -3.90 -0.55 4.86
N SER A 134 -3.06 -0.72 3.85
CA SER A 134 -3.16 -0.03 2.57
C SER A 134 -3.66 -1.00 1.51
N ILE A 135 -4.74 -0.61 0.84
CA ILE A 135 -5.31 -1.31 -0.30
C ILE A 135 -5.00 -0.47 -1.54
N TYR A 136 -4.18 -1.03 -2.43
CA TYR A 136 -3.80 -0.40 -3.69
C TYR A 136 -4.76 -0.85 -4.77
N LEU A 137 -5.57 0.07 -5.28
CA LEU A 137 -6.63 -0.19 -6.25
C LEU A 137 -6.26 0.45 -7.59
N MET A 138 -5.75 -0.34 -8.54
CA MET A 138 -5.34 0.20 -9.84
C MET A 138 -6.52 0.68 -10.68
N ASN A 139 -7.68 0.03 -10.56
CA ASN A 139 -8.90 0.46 -11.26
C ASN A 139 -9.39 1.84 -10.81
N VAL A 140 -9.37 2.13 -9.51
CA VAL A 140 -9.69 3.46 -8.96
C VAL A 140 -8.68 4.52 -9.42
N TYR A 141 -7.42 4.13 -9.61
CA TYR A 141 -6.38 5.05 -10.06
C TYR A 141 -6.64 5.58 -11.46
N TYR A 142 -6.99 4.71 -12.42
CA TYR A 142 -7.18 5.11 -13.81
C TYR A 142 -8.63 5.45 -14.18
N ASP A 143 -9.63 4.94 -13.47
CA ASP A 143 -11.05 5.22 -13.72
C ASP A 143 -11.63 6.16 -12.66
N LYS A 144 -11.86 7.41 -13.07
CA LYS A 144 -12.46 8.44 -12.22
C LYS A 144 -13.91 8.18 -11.85
N THR A 145 -14.62 7.37 -12.63
CA THR A 145 -15.98 6.95 -12.32
C THR A 145 -15.97 6.01 -11.12
N LEU A 146 -15.04 5.05 -11.10
CA LEU A 146 -14.87 4.14 -9.96
C LEU A 146 -14.35 4.88 -8.73
N GLU A 147 -13.43 5.84 -8.90
CA GLU A 147 -13.01 6.70 -7.78
C GLU A 147 -14.19 7.44 -7.16
N LYS A 148 -15.07 8.01 -7.99
CA LYS A 148 -16.25 8.72 -7.54
C LYS A 148 -17.21 7.78 -6.79
N ARG A 149 -17.50 6.59 -7.34
CA ARG A 149 -18.36 5.59 -6.67
C ARG A 149 -17.78 5.15 -5.32
N LEU A 150 -16.47 4.95 -5.25
CA LEU A 150 -15.78 4.63 -3.99
C LEU A 150 -16.01 5.74 -2.95
N ARG A 151 -15.88 7.01 -3.35
CA ARG A 151 -16.11 8.17 -2.48
C ARG A 151 -17.55 8.23 -1.99
N GLU A 152 -18.51 8.16 -2.90
CA GLU A 152 -19.95 8.22 -2.60
C GLU A 152 -20.39 7.05 -1.71
N GLY A 153 -19.87 5.85 -1.95
CA GLY A 153 -20.17 4.68 -1.14
C GLY A 153 -19.63 4.78 0.29
N TRP A 154 -18.42 5.33 0.47
CA TRP A 154 -17.88 5.58 1.81
C TRP A 154 -18.66 6.65 2.57
N GLU A 155 -19.03 7.73 1.89
CA GLU A 155 -19.84 8.81 2.46
C GLU A 155 -21.22 8.31 2.87
N SER A 156 -21.87 7.50 2.02
CA SER A 156 -23.18 6.90 2.31
C SER A 156 -23.13 5.92 3.49
N ALA A 157 -21.99 5.27 3.71
CA ALA A 157 -21.76 4.43 4.89
C ALA A 157 -21.47 5.24 6.16
N GLY A 158 -21.40 6.58 6.09
CA GLY A 158 -21.04 7.45 7.20
C GLY A 158 -19.57 7.33 7.61
N LEU A 159 -18.71 6.82 6.72
CA LEU A 159 -17.31 6.54 6.99
C LEU A 159 -16.39 7.58 6.37
N ARG A 160 -15.32 7.94 7.07
CA ARG A 160 -14.30 8.84 6.53
C ARG A 160 -13.40 8.09 5.56
N LEU A 161 -13.42 8.50 4.30
CA LEU A 161 -12.49 8.00 3.29
C LEU A 161 -11.08 8.61 3.47
N ASP A 162 -10.06 7.75 3.53
CA ASP A 162 -8.65 8.14 3.45
C ASP A 162 -8.02 7.54 2.18
N LEU A 163 -8.12 8.28 1.07
CA LEU A 163 -7.69 7.84 -0.25
C LEU A 163 -6.56 8.73 -0.80
N GLY A 164 -5.41 8.13 -1.10
CA GLY A 164 -4.34 8.72 -1.91
C GLY A 164 -4.62 8.59 -3.41
N LYS A 165 -3.59 8.65 -4.26
CA LYS A 165 -3.78 8.51 -5.72
C LYS A 165 -4.36 7.14 -6.11
N ALA A 166 -3.85 6.07 -5.50
CA ALA A 166 -4.27 4.69 -5.75
C ALA A 166 -4.42 3.88 -4.46
N CYS A 167 -4.20 4.51 -3.31
CA CYS A 167 -3.97 3.83 -2.03
C CYS A 167 -5.07 4.22 -1.04
N LEU A 168 -5.97 3.28 -0.77
CA LEU A 168 -7.00 3.39 0.26
C LEU A 168 -6.41 2.91 1.59
N ARG A 169 -6.42 3.78 2.60
CA ARG A 169 -5.89 3.47 3.93
C ARG A 169 -7.02 3.19 4.91
N VAL A 170 -7.00 2.01 5.50
CA VAL A 170 -8.00 1.55 6.48
C VAL A 170 -7.30 1.06 7.76
N ARG A 171 -7.88 1.37 8.92
CA ARG A 171 -7.27 1.00 10.22
C ARG A 171 -7.94 -0.18 10.88
N LYS A 172 -9.26 -0.33 10.69
CA LYS A 172 -10.10 -1.33 11.35
C LYS A 172 -11.21 -1.76 10.40
N VAL A 173 -11.74 -2.96 10.62
CA VAL A 173 -12.90 -3.50 9.89
C VAL A 173 -14.10 -2.56 10.00
N SER A 174 -14.39 -2.04 11.19
CA SER A 174 -15.53 -1.14 11.46
C SER A 174 -15.44 0.21 10.74
N GLU A 175 -14.25 0.62 10.31
CA GLU A 175 -14.01 1.85 9.55
C GLU A 175 -13.97 1.60 8.03
N THR A 176 -14.34 0.38 7.60
CA THR A 176 -14.24 -0.05 6.20
C THR A 176 -15.62 -0.39 5.65
N ALA A 177 -16.02 0.27 4.56
CA ALA A 177 -17.24 -0.08 3.83
C ALA A 177 -16.98 -1.33 2.97
N LEU A 178 -16.94 -2.51 3.60
CA LEU A 178 -16.67 -3.79 2.92
C LEU A 178 -17.56 -4.04 1.68
N PRO A 179 -18.88 -3.73 1.70
CA PRO A 179 -19.72 -3.93 0.52
C PRO A 179 -19.30 -3.03 -0.67
N VAL A 180 -18.91 -1.79 -0.38
CA VAL A 180 -18.43 -0.85 -1.42
C VAL A 180 -17.07 -1.30 -1.94
N LEU A 181 -16.19 -1.82 -1.06
CA LEU A 181 -14.92 -2.40 -1.48
C LEU A 181 -15.14 -3.57 -2.46
N ALA A 182 -16.05 -4.49 -2.12
CA ALA A 182 -16.41 -5.63 -2.95
C ALA A 182 -16.89 -5.18 -4.34
N GLU A 183 -17.81 -4.21 -4.41
CA GLU A 183 -18.30 -3.65 -5.66
C GLU A 183 -17.17 -3.08 -6.51
N ILE A 184 -16.28 -2.27 -5.92
CA ILE A 184 -15.18 -1.63 -6.63
C ILE A 184 -14.17 -2.66 -7.13
N VAL A 185 -13.86 -3.70 -6.36
CA VAL A 185 -12.95 -4.77 -6.78
C VAL A 185 -13.56 -5.56 -7.94
N GLY A 186 -14.84 -5.92 -7.85
CA GLY A 186 -15.53 -6.70 -8.88
C GLY A 186 -15.91 -5.91 -10.14
N ALA A 187 -15.81 -4.58 -10.13
CA ALA A 187 -16.16 -3.74 -11.27
C ALA A 187 -15.22 -3.87 -12.47
N THR A 188 -14.06 -4.52 -12.32
CA THR A 188 -13.05 -4.63 -13.38
C THR A 188 -12.68 -6.10 -13.62
N THR A 189 -12.93 -6.57 -14.84
CA THR A 189 -12.49 -7.90 -15.29
C THR A 189 -11.02 -7.88 -15.67
N LEU A 190 -10.40 -9.06 -15.73
CA LEU A 190 -9.00 -9.18 -16.15
C LEU A 190 -8.80 -8.62 -17.56
N ASP A 191 -9.70 -8.92 -18.50
CA ASP A 191 -9.57 -8.45 -19.90
C ASP A 191 -9.65 -6.93 -20.00
N ALA A 192 -10.61 -6.32 -19.31
CA ALA A 192 -10.76 -4.85 -19.31
C ALA A 192 -9.51 -4.17 -18.72
N TYR A 193 -8.96 -4.75 -17.65
CA TYR A 193 -7.73 -4.22 -17.06
C TYR A 193 -6.52 -4.39 -17.99
N LEU A 194 -6.39 -5.57 -18.63
CA LEU A 194 -5.29 -5.85 -19.54
C LEU A 194 -5.34 -4.97 -20.79
N GLU A 195 -6.53 -4.77 -21.37
CA GLU A 195 -6.76 -3.87 -22.49
C GLU A 195 -6.33 -2.45 -22.15
N HIS A 196 -6.78 -1.93 -21.00
CA HIS A 196 -6.38 -0.62 -20.50
C HIS A 196 -4.85 -0.53 -20.36
N TYR A 197 -4.24 -1.50 -19.70
CA TYR A 197 -2.80 -1.55 -19.44
C TYR A 197 -1.97 -1.51 -20.73
N VAL A 198 -2.28 -2.39 -21.70
CA VAL A 198 -1.60 -2.43 -22.99
C VAL A 198 -1.83 -1.13 -23.79
N GLY A 199 -3.04 -0.57 -23.73
CA GLY A 199 -3.39 0.69 -24.37
C GLY A 199 -2.56 1.88 -23.86
N VAL A 200 -2.32 1.95 -22.54
CA VAL A 200 -1.46 2.98 -21.94
C VAL A 200 -0.01 2.84 -22.42
N LEU A 201 0.52 1.62 -22.46
CA LEU A 201 1.90 1.37 -22.93
C LEU A 201 2.08 1.73 -24.41
N ALA A 202 1.08 1.44 -25.26
CA ALA A 202 1.12 1.81 -26.67
C ALA A 202 1.14 3.32 -26.89
N LYS A 203 0.37 4.09 -26.10
CA LYS A 203 0.37 5.56 -26.14
C LYS A 203 1.72 6.13 -25.70
N GLY A 204 2.31 5.60 -24.63
CA GLY A 204 3.62 6.04 -24.14
C GLY A 204 4.75 5.87 -25.16
N LYS A 205 4.71 4.79 -25.96
CA LYS A 205 5.68 4.58 -27.06
C LYS A 205 5.51 5.61 -28.19
N LYS A 206 4.27 5.95 -28.56
CA LYS A 206 3.99 6.94 -29.61
C LYS A 206 4.43 8.35 -29.22
N SER A 207 4.22 8.76 -27.96
CA SER A 207 4.69 10.07 -27.48
C SER A 207 6.22 10.15 -27.43
N ALA A 208 6.91 9.04 -27.15
CA ALA A 208 8.37 9.02 -27.14
C ALA A 208 9.00 9.08 -28.54
N SER A 209 8.32 8.59 -29.59
CA SER A 209 8.79 8.66 -30.97
C SER A 209 8.46 9.97 -31.69
N ALA A 210 7.41 10.68 -31.27
CA ALA A 210 6.96 11.93 -31.92
C ALA A 210 7.72 13.19 -31.45
N GLY A 211 8.51 13.08 -30.37
CA GLY A 211 9.35 14.17 -29.84
C GLY A 211 10.82 14.09 -30.23
N LYS A 212 11.18 13.28 -31.23
CA LYS A 212 12.55 13.11 -31.75
C LYS A 212 12.68 13.68 -33.15
#